data_AF-A0A5C6WAB9-F1
#
_entry.id   AF-A0A5C6WAB9-F1
#
_cell.length_a   1.000
_cell.length_b   1.000
_cell.length_c   1.000
_cell.angle_alpha   90.00
_cell.angle_beta   90.00
_cell.angle_gamma   90.00
#
_symmetry.space_group_name_H-M   'P 1'
#
loop_
_entity.id
_entity.type
_entity.pdbx_description
1 polymer ?
#
loop_
_entity_poly.entity_id
_entity_poly.type
_entity_poly.pdbx_seq_one_letter_code
_entity_poly.pdbx_strand_id
1 'polypeptide(L)'
;MTNLKVENPVSRFHDAYIERSDKETDESIAVEESDFLNESITHLKKHKAEFIYVESKWFDVIGVDSMSVEIDDVFGTYDVMLGLKLKKKAENFIKEYLDQQLKESEFKYNLIFNQQDGLWDLNFKLELVENFNENSSIGDTLATIYQFLFKLVQFAEEK
;
A
#
# COMPACT_ATOMS: atom_id res chain seq x y z
N MET A 1 -25.58 2.83 -10.53
CA MET A 1 -24.27 2.21 -10.24
C MET A 1 -24.55 0.86 -9.62
N THR A 2 -24.16 -0.21 -10.28
CA THR A 2 -24.38 -1.57 -9.79
C THR A 2 -23.42 -1.80 -8.61
N ASN A 3 -23.94 -2.06 -7.42
CA ASN A 3 -23.15 -2.43 -6.24
C ASN A 3 -22.56 -3.83 -6.48
N LEU A 4 -21.41 -3.89 -7.15
CA LEU A 4 -20.62 -5.11 -7.28
C LEU A 4 -19.94 -5.36 -5.93
N LYS A 5 -20.49 -6.31 -5.17
CA LYS A 5 -19.88 -6.76 -3.92
C LYS A 5 -18.75 -7.72 -4.27
N VAL A 6 -17.53 -7.37 -3.88
CA VAL A 6 -16.38 -8.29 -3.97
C VAL A 6 -16.58 -9.34 -2.87
N GLU A 7 -16.82 -10.59 -3.25
CA GLU A 7 -17.14 -11.66 -2.29
C GLU A 7 -15.94 -12.06 -1.41
N ASN A 8 -14.71 -11.98 -1.95
CA ASN A 8 -13.48 -12.21 -1.20
C ASN A 8 -12.34 -11.32 -1.74
N PRO A 9 -12.14 -10.11 -1.18
CA PRO A 9 -11.08 -9.21 -1.61
C PRO A 9 -9.66 -9.77 -1.44
N VAL A 10 -9.44 -10.61 -0.41
CA VAL A 10 -8.14 -11.20 -0.07
C VAL A 10 -7.67 -12.19 -1.13
N SER A 11 -8.59 -12.90 -1.79
CA SER A 11 -8.27 -13.86 -2.85
C SER A 11 -7.46 -13.27 -4.01
N ARG A 12 -7.44 -11.94 -4.17
CA ARG A 12 -6.56 -11.25 -5.12
C ARG A 12 -5.09 -11.53 -4.85
N PHE A 13 -4.70 -11.67 -3.59
CA PHE A 13 -3.31 -11.78 -3.18
C PHE A 13 -2.83 -13.22 -2.98
N HIS A 14 -3.67 -14.24 -3.22
CA HIS A 14 -3.25 -15.65 -3.06
C HIS A 14 -2.06 -16.04 -3.94
N ASP A 15 -1.93 -15.42 -5.12
CA ASP A 15 -0.81 -15.65 -6.05
C ASP A 15 0.23 -14.51 -5.97
N ALA A 16 0.19 -13.64 -4.95
CA ALA A 16 1.14 -12.54 -4.81
C ALA A 16 2.51 -13.07 -4.39
N TYR A 17 3.58 -12.44 -4.88
CA TYR A 17 4.90 -12.60 -4.28
C TYR A 17 4.92 -11.76 -3.01
N ILE A 18 5.20 -12.38 -1.87
CA ILE A 18 5.27 -11.72 -0.57
C ILE A 18 6.61 -12.07 0.04
N GLU A 19 7.39 -11.06 0.39
CA GLU A 19 8.71 -11.23 0.98
C GLU A 19 8.82 -10.37 2.24
N ARG A 20 9.34 -10.96 3.31
CA ARG A 20 9.82 -10.19 4.47
C ARG A 20 11.29 -9.90 4.26
N SER A 21 11.68 -8.65 4.46
CA SER A 21 13.04 -8.17 4.24
C SER A 21 13.49 -7.29 5.39
N ASP A 22 14.81 -7.27 5.63
CA ASP A 22 15.42 -6.44 6.66
C ASP A 22 15.53 -4.99 6.18
N LYS A 23 15.06 -4.04 6.99
CA LYS A 23 14.98 -2.62 6.62
C LYS A 23 16.34 -1.94 6.48
N GLU A 24 17.34 -2.38 7.23
CA GLU A 24 18.65 -1.72 7.22
C GLU A 24 19.51 -2.18 6.04
N THR A 25 19.31 -3.44 5.63
CA THR A 25 20.17 -4.12 4.66
C THR A 25 19.49 -4.42 3.32
N ASP A 26 18.16 -4.29 3.25
CA ASP A 26 17.31 -4.71 2.14
C ASP A 26 17.44 -6.23 1.80
N GLU A 27 18.02 -7.02 2.70
CA GLU A 27 18.21 -8.45 2.49
C GLU A 27 16.91 -9.22 2.76
N SER A 28 16.57 -10.14 1.85
CA SER A 28 15.43 -11.05 1.99
C SER A 28 15.59 -11.95 3.22
N ILE A 29 14.61 -11.92 4.11
CA ILE A 29 14.54 -12.79 5.30
C ILE A 29 13.79 -14.06 4.94
N ALA A 30 12.64 -13.93 4.29
CA ALA A 30 11.81 -15.05 3.86
C ALA A 30 10.84 -14.65 2.74
N VAL A 31 10.65 -15.54 1.78
CA VAL A 31 9.50 -15.49 0.86
C VAL A 31 8.36 -16.28 1.48
N GLU A 32 7.22 -15.64 1.64
CA GLU A 32 6.06 -16.17 2.35
C GLU A 32 5.04 -16.76 1.37
N GLU A 33 4.39 -17.84 1.80
CA GLU A 33 3.29 -18.47 1.06
C GLU A 33 1.95 -17.78 1.35
N SER A 34 0.90 -18.11 0.59
CA SER A 34 -0.42 -17.48 0.73
C SER A 34 -1.02 -17.56 2.13
N ASP A 35 -0.63 -18.55 2.94
CA ASP A 35 -1.09 -18.69 4.33
C ASP A 35 -0.68 -17.50 5.22
N PHE A 36 0.42 -16.82 4.88
CA PHE A 36 0.87 -15.61 5.58
C PHE A 36 -0.13 -14.47 5.50
N LEU A 37 -1.01 -14.46 4.48
CA LEU A 37 -2.11 -13.49 4.39
C LEU A 37 -3.07 -13.57 5.58
N ASN A 38 -3.14 -14.71 6.28
CA ASN A 38 -3.98 -14.89 7.45
C ASN A 38 -3.34 -14.38 8.75
N GLU A 39 -2.04 -14.11 8.75
CA GLU A 39 -1.36 -13.54 9.90
C GLU A 39 -1.84 -12.10 10.16
N SER A 40 -1.80 -11.68 11.42
CA SER A 40 -2.19 -10.31 11.78
C SER A 40 -1.15 -9.32 11.29
N ILE A 41 -1.58 -8.15 10.80
CA ILE A 41 -0.67 -7.05 10.43
C ILE A 41 0.19 -6.58 11.62
N THR A 42 -0.26 -6.83 12.86
CA THR A 42 0.54 -6.62 14.08
C THR A 42 1.83 -7.44 14.15
N HIS A 43 2.03 -8.40 13.23
CA HIS A 43 3.32 -9.03 12.98
C HIS A 43 4.44 -7.99 12.86
N LEU A 44 4.27 -6.96 12.03
CA LEU A 44 5.30 -5.92 11.83
C LEU A 44 5.61 -5.13 13.12
N LYS A 45 4.67 -5.01 14.06
CA LYS A 45 4.96 -4.38 15.37
C LYS A 45 5.86 -5.23 16.27
N LYS A 46 5.83 -6.56 16.11
CA LYS A 46 6.73 -7.48 16.80
C LYS A 46 8.09 -7.60 16.10
N HIS A 47 8.08 -7.33 14.79
CA HIS A 47 9.20 -7.49 13.87
C HIS A 47 9.57 -6.14 13.22
N LYS A 48 9.84 -5.12 14.05
CA LYS A 48 10.01 -3.74 13.55
C LYS A 48 11.22 -3.53 12.64
N ALA A 49 12.21 -4.41 12.68
CA ALA A 49 13.35 -4.38 11.77
C ALA A 49 13.00 -4.90 10.36
N GLU A 50 11.78 -5.39 10.16
CA GLU A 50 11.33 -6.00 8.92
C GLU A 50 10.33 -5.09 8.19
N PHE A 51 10.32 -5.18 6.87
CA PHE A 51 9.21 -4.72 6.02
C PHE A 51 8.67 -5.88 5.18
N ILE A 52 7.40 -5.77 4.79
CA ILE A 52 6.76 -6.72 3.87
C ILE A 52 6.76 -6.11 2.48
N TYR A 53 7.49 -6.71 1.56
CA TYR A 53 7.46 -6.42 0.13
C TYR A 53 6.40 -7.28 -0.57
N VAL A 54 5.63 -6.66 -1.48
CA VAL A 54 4.55 -7.33 -2.21
C VAL A 54 4.61 -6.99 -3.68
N GLU A 55 4.58 -8.00 -4.53
CA GLU A 55 4.24 -7.89 -5.95
C GLU A 55 2.95 -8.67 -6.24
N SER A 56 2.09 -8.11 -7.10
CA SER A 56 0.85 -8.76 -7.47
C SER A 56 0.42 -8.37 -8.87
N LYS A 57 -0.09 -9.33 -9.65
CA LYS A 57 -0.73 -9.07 -10.95
C LYS A 57 -1.88 -8.05 -10.88
N TRP A 58 -2.46 -7.84 -9.70
CA TRP A 58 -3.50 -6.83 -9.51
C TRP A 58 -2.93 -5.41 -9.44
N PHE A 59 -1.68 -5.23 -9.04
CA PHE A 59 -1.02 -3.93 -9.06
C PHE A 59 -0.85 -3.40 -10.48
N ASP A 60 -0.66 -4.27 -11.48
CA ASP A 60 -0.66 -3.89 -12.89
C ASP A 60 -1.96 -3.19 -13.33
N VAL A 61 -3.10 -3.59 -12.75
CA VAL A 61 -4.43 -3.02 -13.06
C VAL A 61 -4.53 -1.55 -12.63
N ILE A 62 -3.78 -1.17 -11.59
CA ILE A 62 -3.79 0.18 -11.01
C ILE A 62 -2.44 0.89 -11.19
N GLY A 63 -1.55 0.35 -12.04
CA GLY A 63 -0.24 0.94 -12.31
C GLY A 63 0.69 1.02 -11.11
N VAL A 64 0.52 0.18 -10.09
CA VAL A 64 1.49 0.06 -8.98
C VAL A 64 2.59 -0.90 -9.43
N ASP A 65 3.86 -0.57 -9.21
CA ASP A 65 4.99 -1.45 -9.55
C ASP A 65 5.17 -2.57 -8.53
N SER A 66 5.24 -2.19 -7.26
CA SER A 66 5.41 -3.00 -6.07
C SER A 66 4.99 -2.16 -4.86
N MET A 67 4.88 -2.81 -3.71
CA MET A 67 4.48 -2.13 -2.49
C MET A 67 5.21 -2.72 -1.30
N SER A 68 5.72 -1.85 -0.44
CA SER A 68 6.27 -2.21 0.86
C SER A 68 5.35 -1.70 1.98
N VAL A 69 5.22 -2.49 3.05
CA VAL A 69 4.53 -2.10 4.29
C VAL A 69 5.46 -2.34 5.47
N GLU A 70 5.63 -1.32 6.31
CA GLU A 70 6.51 -1.39 7.47
C GLU A 70 5.95 -0.62 8.67
N ILE A 71 6.59 -0.76 9.83
CA ILE A 71 6.35 0.13 10.98
C ILE A 71 7.38 1.24 10.98
N ASP A 72 6.98 2.50 10.84
CA ASP A 72 7.88 3.64 11.01
C ASP A 72 8.51 3.64 12.42
N ASP A 73 9.83 3.85 12.49
CA ASP A 73 10.59 3.76 13.75
C ASP A 73 10.40 4.96 14.67
N VAL A 74 9.94 6.10 14.13
CA VAL A 74 9.77 7.35 14.89
C VAL A 74 8.41 7.40 15.58
N PHE A 75 7.35 7.05 14.86
CA PHE A 75 5.96 7.18 15.28
C PHE A 75 5.31 5.83 15.59
N GLY A 76 5.90 4.71 15.16
CA GLY A 76 5.34 3.38 15.36
C GLY A 76 4.06 3.13 14.55
N THR A 77 3.87 3.87 13.45
CA THR A 77 2.74 3.78 12.53
C THR A 77 3.05 2.85 11.36
N TYR A 78 2.02 2.29 10.73
CA TYR A 78 2.21 1.52 9.50
C TYR A 78 2.38 2.47 8.31
N ASP A 79 3.54 2.40 7.67
CA ASP A 79 3.83 3.17 6.47
C ASP A 79 3.75 2.25 5.25
N VAL A 80 3.04 2.72 4.23
CA VAL A 80 2.94 2.07 2.91
C VAL A 80 3.80 2.86 1.96
N MET A 81 4.69 2.20 1.22
CA MET A 81 5.60 2.79 0.23
C MET A 81 5.42 2.08 -1.11
N LEU A 82 5.26 2.82 -2.19
CA LEU A 82 5.03 2.24 -3.53
C LEU A 82 5.46 3.17 -4.66
N GLY A 83 5.67 2.59 -5.84
CA GLY A 83 5.78 3.32 -7.10
C GLY A 83 4.47 3.30 -7.88
N LEU A 84 3.93 4.47 -8.21
CA LEU A 84 2.66 4.65 -8.92
C LEU A 84 2.85 5.22 -10.32
N LYS A 85 2.48 4.45 -11.34
CA LYS A 85 2.55 4.81 -12.76
C LYS A 85 1.36 5.68 -13.17
N LEU A 86 1.47 6.97 -12.89
CA LEU A 86 0.60 8.00 -13.43
C LEU A 86 1.42 9.09 -14.13
N LYS A 87 0.85 9.71 -15.17
CA LYS A 87 1.51 10.83 -15.88
C LYS A 87 1.80 11.95 -14.89
N LYS A 88 2.96 12.62 -15.01
CA LYS A 88 3.36 13.74 -14.14
C LYS A 88 2.29 14.85 -14.01
N LYS A 89 1.47 15.06 -15.03
CA LYS A 89 0.35 16.03 -14.98
C LYS A 89 -0.75 15.70 -13.96
N ALA A 90 -0.78 14.46 -13.44
CA ALA A 90 -1.76 14.00 -12.47
C ALA A 90 -1.44 14.43 -11.02
N GLU A 91 -0.29 15.08 -10.77
CA GLU A 91 0.17 15.47 -9.43
C GLU A 91 -0.92 16.11 -8.57
N ASN A 92 -1.59 17.13 -9.12
CA ASN A 92 -2.61 17.86 -8.38
C ASN A 92 -3.80 16.98 -8.00
N PHE A 93 -4.19 16.03 -8.86
CA PHE A 93 -5.31 15.12 -8.60
C PHE A 93 -4.94 14.02 -7.60
N ILE A 94 -3.69 13.55 -7.63
CA ILE A 94 -3.17 12.62 -6.62
C ILE A 94 -3.22 13.30 -5.25
N LYS A 95 -2.65 14.51 -5.13
CA LYS A 95 -2.66 15.30 -3.89
C LYS A 95 -4.08 15.59 -3.41
N GLU A 96 -4.96 16.04 -4.31
CA GLU A 96 -6.36 16.31 -3.99
C GLU A 96 -7.06 15.08 -3.42
N TYR A 97 -6.89 13.91 -4.02
CA TYR A 97 -7.47 12.67 -3.50
C TYR A 97 -6.91 12.31 -2.12
N LEU A 98 -5.59 12.35 -1.95
CA LEU A 98 -4.93 12.03 -0.68
C LEU A 98 -5.38 12.98 0.44
N ASP A 99 -5.46 14.28 0.17
CA ASP A 99 -5.92 15.28 1.13
C ASP A 99 -7.38 15.08 1.54
N GLN A 100 -8.24 14.64 0.61
CA GLN A 100 -9.66 14.37 0.88
C GLN A 100 -9.90 13.06 1.63
N GLN A 101 -9.11 12.02 1.35
CA GLN A 101 -9.38 10.66 1.83
C GLN A 101 -8.57 10.27 3.06
N LEU A 102 -7.42 10.91 3.32
CA LEU A 102 -6.62 10.68 4.52
C LEU A 102 -7.06 11.61 5.65
N LYS A 103 -7.22 11.04 6.86
CA LYS A 103 -7.50 11.82 8.08
C LYS A 103 -6.47 12.92 8.31
N GLU A 104 -6.90 14.02 8.93
CA GLU A 104 -6.03 15.15 9.26
C GLU A 104 -4.84 14.76 10.14
N SER A 105 -3.63 15.14 9.71
CA SER A 105 -2.35 14.90 10.38
C SER A 105 -1.27 15.82 9.78
N GLU A 106 -0.23 16.14 10.55
CA GLU A 106 0.90 16.98 10.10
C GLU A 106 1.74 16.29 9.02
N PHE A 107 1.83 14.95 9.09
CA PHE A 107 2.57 14.13 8.14
C PHE A 107 1.67 12.98 7.65
N LYS A 108 0.91 13.25 6.57
CA LYS A 108 -0.04 12.28 5.99
C LYS A 108 0.60 11.35 4.97
N TYR A 109 1.34 11.96 4.04
CA TYR A 109 1.97 11.29 2.90
C TYR A 109 3.18 12.08 2.41
N ASN A 110 4.04 11.41 1.66
CA ASN A 110 5.08 11.99 0.83
C ASN A 110 4.84 11.58 -0.62
N LEU A 111 5.01 12.50 -1.56
CA LEU A 111 4.79 12.26 -2.99
C LEU A 111 5.91 12.91 -3.80
N ILE A 112 6.76 12.09 -4.42
CA ILE A 112 7.91 12.55 -5.22
C ILE A 112 7.81 11.93 -6.62
N PHE A 113 8.01 12.73 -7.67
CA PHE A 113 8.08 12.19 -9.02
C PHE A 113 9.50 11.72 -9.35
N ASN A 114 9.69 10.41 -9.49
CA ASN A 114 10.94 9.83 -9.95
C ASN A 114 11.05 10.01 -11.48
N GLN A 115 11.93 10.93 -11.90
CA GLN A 115 12.12 11.23 -13.33
C GLN A 115 12.83 10.11 -14.09
N GLN A 116 13.63 9.28 -13.40
CA GLN A 116 14.38 8.19 -14.02
C GLN A 116 13.43 7.06 -14.41
N ASP A 117 12.54 6.69 -13.51
CA ASP A 117 11.62 5.56 -13.69
C ASP A 117 10.24 5.99 -14.24
N GLY A 118 9.96 7.29 -14.25
CA GLY A 118 8.73 7.86 -14.80
C GLY A 118 7.49 7.56 -13.96
N LEU A 119 7.67 7.38 -12.65
CA LEU A 119 6.65 7.01 -11.67
C LEU A 119 6.64 7.94 -10.46
N TRP A 120 5.58 7.87 -9.67
CA TRP A 120 5.46 8.58 -8.40
C TRP A 120 5.86 7.68 -7.25
N ASP A 121 6.87 8.07 -6.49
CA ASP A 121 7.15 7.48 -5.19
C ASP A 121 6.12 8.05 -4.20
N LEU A 122 5.20 7.20 -3.76
CA LEU A 122 4.13 7.56 -2.84
C LEU A 122 4.31 6.78 -1.53
N ASN A 123 4.48 7.53 -0.44
CA ASN A 123 4.46 6.98 0.91
C ASN A 123 3.27 7.55 1.67
N PHE A 124 2.51 6.74 2.41
CA PHE A 124 1.42 7.24 3.25
C PHE A 124 1.18 6.37 4.49
N LYS A 125 0.63 6.99 5.53
CA LYS A 125 0.31 6.33 6.80
C LYS A 125 -1.01 5.59 6.72
N LEU A 126 -0.99 4.30 7.03
CA LEU A 126 -2.17 3.44 6.91
C LEU A 126 -3.25 3.77 7.94
N GLU A 127 -2.88 4.28 9.12
CA GLU A 127 -3.81 4.73 10.18
C GLU A 127 -4.76 5.85 9.71
N LEU A 128 -4.32 6.62 8.72
CA LEU A 128 -5.08 7.72 8.17
C LEU A 128 -6.07 7.28 7.10
N VAL A 129 -5.96 6.04 6.60
CA VAL A 129 -6.90 5.45 5.64
C VAL A 129 -8.19 5.05 6.35
N GLU A 130 -9.32 5.40 5.74
CA GLU A 130 -10.64 4.98 6.23
C GLU A 130 -10.77 3.46 6.22
N ASN A 131 -11.34 2.88 7.27
CA ASN A 131 -11.54 1.44 7.46
C ASN A 131 -10.27 0.60 7.70
N PHE A 132 -9.09 1.21 7.83
CA PHE A 132 -7.96 0.47 8.38
C PHE A 132 -8.24 0.04 9.83
N ASN A 133 -7.99 -1.23 10.11
CA ASN A 133 -8.10 -1.82 11.44
C ASN A 133 -6.82 -2.63 11.70
N GLU A 134 -6.11 -2.25 12.75
CA GLU A 134 -4.85 -2.90 13.12
C GLU A 134 -5.02 -4.38 13.52
N ASN A 135 -6.22 -4.80 13.93
CA ASN A 135 -6.48 -6.21 14.26
C ASN A 135 -6.75 -7.06 13.02
N SER A 136 -6.71 -6.48 11.82
CA SER A 136 -6.92 -7.19 10.56
C SER A 136 -5.77 -8.14 10.22
N SER A 137 -6.07 -9.08 9.33
CA SER A 137 -5.06 -9.91 8.69
C SER A 137 -4.22 -9.08 7.70
N ILE A 138 -3.04 -9.58 7.32
CA ILE A 138 -2.21 -8.99 6.27
C ILE A 138 -3.00 -8.93 4.97
N GLY A 139 -3.73 -9.98 4.61
CA GLY A 139 -4.56 -10.00 3.41
C GLY A 139 -5.66 -8.93 3.40
N ASP A 140 -6.35 -8.73 4.52
CA ASP A 140 -7.37 -7.67 4.65
C ASP A 140 -6.75 -6.27 4.57
N THR A 141 -5.56 -6.10 5.14
CA THR A 141 -4.77 -4.87 5.02
C THR A 141 -4.38 -4.60 3.56
N LEU A 142 -3.82 -5.57 2.85
CA LEU A 142 -3.49 -5.44 1.42
C LEU A 142 -4.71 -5.12 0.57
N ALA A 143 -5.86 -5.74 0.87
CA ALA A 143 -7.13 -5.44 0.20
C ALA A 143 -7.62 -4.01 0.47
N THR A 144 -7.44 -3.51 1.70
CA THR A 144 -7.77 -2.13 2.08
C THR A 144 -6.89 -1.13 1.31
N ILE A 145 -5.58 -1.37 1.27
CA ILE A 145 -4.64 -0.54 0.52
C ILE A 145 -4.96 -0.54 -0.97
N TYR A 146 -5.18 -1.72 -1.57
CA TYR A 146 -5.55 -1.82 -2.97
C TYR A 146 -6.84 -1.07 -3.30
N GLN A 147 -7.87 -1.17 -2.47
CA GLN A 147 -9.11 -0.45 -2.71
C GLN A 147 -8.91 1.07 -2.63
N PHE A 148 -8.07 1.54 -1.71
CA PHE A 148 -7.70 2.95 -1.59
C PHE A 148 -6.97 3.44 -2.84
N LEU A 149 -5.98 2.69 -3.33
CA LEU A 149 -5.20 3.04 -4.52
C LEU A 149 -6.01 2.93 -5.81
N PHE A 150 -6.88 1.93 -5.93
CA PHE A 150 -7.78 1.81 -7.07
C PHE A 150 -8.65 3.07 -7.24
N LYS A 151 -9.23 3.55 -6.13
CA LYS A 151 -10.03 4.78 -6.13
C LYS A 151 -9.18 6.03 -6.42
N LEU A 152 -7.93 6.08 -5.95
CA LEU A 152 -6.97 7.15 -6.27
C LEU A 152 -6.73 7.22 -7.78
N VAL A 153 -6.38 6.08 -8.39
CA VAL A 153 -6.12 5.99 -9.83
C VAL A 153 -7.36 6.37 -10.63
N GLN A 154 -8.52 5.82 -10.27
CA GLN A 154 -9.79 6.18 -10.88
C GLN A 154 -10.04 7.69 -10.81
N PHE A 155 -9.86 8.30 -9.64
CA PHE A 155 -10.03 9.75 -9.45
C PHE A 155 -9.08 10.57 -10.33
N ALA A 156 -7.81 10.16 -10.42
CA ALA A 156 -6.80 10.88 -11.20
C ALA A 156 -6.95 10.71 -12.71
N GLU A 157 -7.54 9.61 -13.19
CA GLU A 157 -7.77 9.35 -14.62
C GLU A 157 -9.08 9.92 -15.16
N GLU A 158 -10.11 10.06 -14.32
CA GLU A 158 -11.40 10.63 -14.71
C GLU A 158 -11.40 12.18 -14.83
N LYS A 159 -10.28 12.83 -14.46
CA LYS A 159 -10.10 14.30 -14.46
C LYS A 159 -9.15 14.79 -15.57
#